data_AF-A0A7C9REG8-F1
#
_entry.id   AF-A0A7C9REG8-F1
#
_cell.length_a   1.000
_cell.length_b   1.000
_cell.length_c   1.000
_cell.angle_alpha   90.00
_cell.angle_beta   90.00
_cell.angle_gamma   90.00
#
_symmetry.space_group_name_H-M   'P 1'
#
loop_
_entity.id
_entity.type
_entity.pdbx_description
1 polymer ?
#
loop_
_entity_poly.entity_id
_entity_poly.type
_entity_poly.pdbx_seq_one_letter_code
_entity_poly.pdbx_strand_id
1 'polypeptide(L)' 'MSDETILVTGAAGFIGFHVTQKLLQAGRRVIGLDNINSYYDPKLKEARLDVLKNDPAFS' A
#
# COMPACT_ATOMS: atom_id res chain seq x y z
N MET A 1 -9.33 5.56 18.77
CA MET A 1 -8.02 5.17 18.19
C MET A 1 -7.40 6.42 17.59
N SER A 2 -6.10 6.65 17.75
CA SER A 2 -5.43 7.85 17.24
C SER A 2 -5.63 7.99 15.73
N ASP A 3 -5.87 9.22 15.25
CA ASP A 3 -5.89 9.63 13.82
C ASP A 3 -4.48 9.57 13.18
N GLU A 4 -3.62 8.66 13.65
CA GLU A 4 -2.25 8.54 13.20
C GLU A 4 -2.20 7.87 11.83
N THR A 5 -1.65 8.63 10.88
CA THR A 5 -1.35 8.15 9.53
C THR A 5 -0.12 7.24 9.58
N ILE A 6 -0.21 6.08 8.92
CA ILE A 6 0.84 5.07 8.91
C ILE A 6 1.58 5.12 7.57
N LEU A 7 2.91 5.23 7.60
CA LEU A 7 3.76 5.11 6.41
C LEU A 7 4.13 3.64 6.19
N VAL A 8 3.86 3.11 4.99
CA VAL A 8 4.31 1.79 4.55
C VAL A 8 5.30 1.94 3.41
N THR A 9 6.54 1.51 3.63
CA THR A 9 7.55 1.41 2.58
C THR A 9 7.49 0.03 1.90
N GLY A 10 7.69 0.00 0.58
CA GLY A 10 7.44 -1.18 -0.23
C GLY A 10 5.95 -1.53 -0.36
N ALA A 11 5.06 -0.53 -0.37
CA ALA A 11 3.60 -0.72 -0.32
C ALA A 11 3.03 -1.57 -1.47
N ALA A 12 3.66 -1.57 -2.65
CA ALA A 12 3.26 -2.40 -3.80
C ALA A 12 4.02 -3.75 -3.85
N GLY A 13 4.98 -3.96 -2.94
CA GLY A 13 5.66 -5.24 -2.73
C GLY A 13 4.73 -6.32 -2.17
N PHE A 14 5.20 -7.57 -2.10
CA PHE A 14 4.38 -8.68 -1.63
C PHE A 14 3.88 -8.50 -0.19
N ILE A 15 4.79 -8.19 0.74
CA ILE A 15 4.44 -8.00 2.16
C ILE A 15 3.72 -6.66 2.35
N GLY A 16 4.26 -5.58 1.78
CA GLY A 16 3.70 -4.23 1.96
C GLY A 16 2.28 -4.11 1.43
N PHE A 17 1.93 -4.81 0.35
CA PHE A 17 0.57 -4.83 -0.18
C PHE A 17 -0.43 -5.41 0.84
N HIS A 18 -0.15 -6.60 1.37
CA HIS A 18 -1.05 -7.25 2.33
C HIS A 18 -1.11 -6.51 3.68
N VAL A 19 0.00 -5.92 4.12
CA VAL A 19 0.03 -5.06 5.31
C VAL A 19 -0.84 -3.83 5.10
N THR A 20 -0.68 -3.14 3.96
CA THR A 20 -1.48 -1.95 3.62
C THR A 20 -2.96 -2.29 3.59
N GLN A 21 -3.35 -3.38 2.92
CA GLN A 21 -4.75 -3.81 2.89
C GLN A 21 -5.32 -4.06 4.29
N LYS A 22 -4.59 -4.75 5.17
CA LYS A 22 -5.03 -4.99 6.56
C LYS A 22 -5.18 -3.70 7.36
N LEU A 23 -4.28 -2.73 7.17
CA LEU A 23 -4.36 -1.43 7.84
C LEU A 23 -5.57 -0.62 7.37
N LEU A 24 -5.81 -0.57 6.05
CA LEU A 24 -6.96 0.10 5.46
C LEU A 24 -8.28 -0.55 5.92
N GLN A 25 -8.36 -1.89 5.93
CA GLN A 25 -9.51 -2.64 6.46
C GLN A 25 -9.77 -2.38 7.95
N ALA A 26 -8.73 -2.05 8.71
CA ALA A 26 -8.84 -1.65 10.11
C ALA A 26 -9.23 -0.16 10.30
N GLY A 27 -9.55 0.55 9.22
CA GLY A 27 -9.95 1.96 9.24
C GLY A 27 -8.79 2.92 9.46
N ARG A 28 -7.54 2.51 9.18
CA ARG A 28 -6.35 3.36 9.34
C ARG A 28 -6.05 4.08 8.03
N ARG A 29 -5.61 5.33 8.12
CA ARG A 29 -5.04 6.07 6.99
C ARG A 29 -3.61 5.59 6.71
N VAL A 30 -3.29 5.31 5.44
CA VAL A 30 -1.98 4.81 5.02
C VAL A 30 -1.38 5.70 3.94
N ILE A 31 -0.12 6.07 4.12
CA ILE A 31 0.74 6.63 3.06
C ILE A 31 1.62 5.51 2.52
N GLY A 32 1.56 5.26 1.22
CA GLY A 32 2.36 4.22 0.56
C GLY A 32 3.58 4.78 -0.16
N LEU A 33 4.75 4.20 0.07
CA LEU A 33 5.97 4.47 -0.71
C LEU A 33 6.49 3.18 -1.33
N ASP A 34 6.68 3.13 -2.64
CA ASP A 34 7.34 2.01 -3.33
C ASP A 34 8.23 2.54 -4.46
N ASN A 35 9.37 1.90 -4.66
CA ASN A 35 10.31 2.24 -5.74
C ASN A 35 9.89 1.63 -7.10
N ILE A 36 8.89 0.74 -7.14
CA ILE A 36 8.46 -0.01 -8.33
C ILE A 36 9.66 -0.58 -9.10
N ASN A 37 10.66 -1.06 -8.36
CA ASN A 37 11.86 -1.61 -8.96
C ASN A 37 11.58 -2.94 -9.69
N SER A 38 12.45 -3.31 -10.64
CA SER A 38 12.37 -4.51 -11.48
C SER A 38 12.71 -5.83 -10.78
N TYR A 39 12.81 -5.83 -9.43
CA TYR A 39 13.01 -7.08 -8.67
C TYR A 39 11.80 -8.02 -8.81
N TYR A 40 10.62 -7.46 -9.10
CA TYR A 40 9.44 -8.13 -9.63
C TYR A 40 9.03 -7.48 -10.95
N ASP A 41 8.18 -8.13 -11.75
CA ASP A 41 7.55 -7.49 -12.91
C ASP A 41 6.87 -6.19 -12.45
N PRO A 42 7.25 -5.02 -13.00
CA PRO A 42 6.62 -3.75 -12.66
C PRO A 42 5.10 -3.79 -12.78
N LYS A 43 4.56 -4.54 -13.76
CA LYS A 43 3.11 -4.71 -13.94
C LYS A 43 2.42 -5.33 -12.73
N LEU A 44 3.09 -6.25 -12.03
CA LEU A 44 2.54 -6.84 -10.81
C LEU A 44 2.44 -5.81 -9.69
N LYS A 45 3.43 -4.92 -9.58
CA LYS A 45 3.43 -3.84 -8.59
C LYS A 45 2.40 -2.77 -8.95
N GLU A 46 2.27 -2.41 -10.21
CA GLU A 46 1.25 -1.50 -10.71
C GLU A 46 -0.16 -2.04 -10.41
N ALA A 47 -0.43 -3.30 -10.75
CA ALA A 47 -1.71 -3.94 -10.45
C ALA A 47 -2.05 -3.94 -8.94
N ARG A 48 -1.04 -4.16 -8.08
CA ARG A 48 -1.22 -4.06 -6.61
C ARG A 48 -1.48 -2.62 -6.17
N LEU A 49 -0.74 -1.66 -6.72
CA LEU A 49 -0.93 -0.25 -6.40
C LEU A 49 -2.32 0.25 -6.80
N ASP A 50 -2.84 -0.18 -7.95
CA ASP A 50 -4.18 0.18 -8.41
C ASP A 50 -5.27 -0.34 -7.46
N VAL A 51 -5.09 -1.53 -6.89
CA VAL A 51 -6.00 -2.04 -5.85
C VAL A 51 -5.95 -1.15 -4.60
N LEU A 52 -4.77 -0.72 -4.15
CA LEU A 52 -4.62 0.14 -2.98
C LEU A 52 -5.23 1.53 -3.20
N LYS A 53 -5.06 2.11 -4.40
CA LYS A 53 -5.62 3.42 -4.79
C LYS A 53 -7.13 3.49 -4.82
N ASN A 54 -7.83 2.35 -4.87
CA ASN A 54 -9.29 2.32 -4.80
C ASN A 54 -9.82 2.60 -3.39
N ASP A 55 -8.97 2.58 -2.36
CA ASP A 55 -9.34 2.93 -1.00
C ASP A 55 -9.10 4.43 -0.73
N PRO A 56 -10.11 5.21 -0.31
CA PRO A 56 -9.96 6.66 -0.08
C PRO A 56 -9.02 7.01 1.09
N ALA A 57 -8.71 6.04 1.96
CA ALA A 57 -7.77 6.22 3.07
C ALA A 57 -6.31 5.92 2.68
N PHE A 58 -6.04 5.57 1.42
CA PHE A 58 -4.70 5.36 0.88
C PHE A 58 -4.23 6.56 0.05
N SER A 59 -2.97 6.97 0.23
CA SER A 59 -2.31 8.01 -0.58
C SER A 59 -0.87 7.65 -0.92
#